data_AF-A0A151JF51-F1
#
_entry.id   AF-A0A151JF51-F1
#
_cell.length_a   1.000
_cell.length_b   1.000
_cell.length_c   1.000
_cell.angle_alpha   90.00
_cell.angle_beta   90.00
_cell.angle_gamma   90.00
#
_symmetry.space_group_name_H-M   'P 1'
#
loop_
_entity.id
_entity.type
_entity.pdbx_description
1 polymer ?
#
loop_
_entity_poly.entity_id
_entity_poly.type
_entity_poly.pdbx_seq_one_letter_code
_entity_poly.pdbx_strand_id
1 'polypeptide(L)'
;MPRPRKPRHIGCRPPASCFKPNGIPTSNLQAETLDADELEALRLADLLQMNQIDAAQCMGVSRQTFGNIVKCARHKVALCLVQGKMLKFSLEEE
;
A
#
# COMPACT_ATOMS: atom_id res chain seq x y z
N MET A 1 17.43 -11.01 -14.66
CA MET A 1 15.94 -11.00 -14.56
C MET A 1 15.56 -10.67 -13.12
N PRO A 2 14.53 -9.84 -12.86
CA PRO A 2 14.05 -9.61 -11.50
C PRO A 2 13.54 -10.94 -10.92
N ARG A 3 13.93 -11.27 -9.70
CA ARG A 3 13.40 -12.45 -9.01
C ARG A 3 11.88 -12.25 -8.82
N PRO A 4 11.03 -13.23 -9.18
CA PRO A 4 9.60 -13.15 -8.93
C PRO A 4 9.32 -12.84 -7.46
N ARG A 5 8.37 -11.94 -7.21
CA ARG A 5 7.93 -11.64 -5.84
C ARG A 5 7.34 -12.94 -5.26
N LYS A 6 7.76 -13.30 -4.05
CA LYS A 6 7.13 -14.44 -3.35
C LYS A 6 5.65 -14.12 -3.11
N PRO A 7 4.75 -15.11 -3.14
CA PRO A 7 3.36 -14.91 -2.75
C PRO A 7 3.29 -14.38 -1.31
N ARG A 8 2.33 -13.52 -1.04
CA ARG A 8 2.13 -12.84 0.24
C ARG A 8 0.67 -12.97 0.65
N HIS A 9 0.41 -13.02 1.95
CA HIS A 9 -0.95 -13.04 2.47
C HIS A 9 -1.48 -11.61 2.60
N ILE A 10 -2.64 -11.34 1.99
CA ILE A 10 -3.30 -10.04 1.99
C ILE A 10 -4.68 -10.23 2.65
N GLY A 11 -4.87 -9.60 3.81
CA GLY A 11 -6.07 -9.74 4.63
C GLY A 11 -7.13 -8.66 4.41
N CYS A 12 -6.88 -7.68 3.53
CA CYS A 12 -7.82 -6.59 3.27
C CYS A 12 -8.01 -6.29 1.79
N ARG A 13 -9.17 -5.70 1.48
CA ARG A 13 -9.47 -5.11 0.17
C ARG A 13 -9.75 -3.63 0.34
N PRO A 14 -9.33 -2.78 -0.61
CA PRO A 14 -9.63 -1.37 -0.54
C PRO A 14 -11.16 -1.15 -0.67
N PRO A 15 -11.78 -0.30 0.16
CA PRO A 15 -13.23 -0.04 0.10
C PRO A 15 -13.63 0.79 -1.12
N ALA A 16 -12.67 1.42 -1.79
CA ALA A 16 -12.86 2.23 -2.99
C ALA A 16 -11.68 2.00 -3.94
N SER A 17 -11.85 2.29 -5.23
CA SER A 17 -10.78 2.14 -6.23
C SER A 17 -9.68 3.21 -6.12
N CYS A 18 -9.98 4.36 -5.51
CA CYS A 18 -9.02 5.44 -5.26
C CYS A 18 -9.48 6.41 -4.16
N PHE A 19 -8.54 7.18 -3.62
CA PHE A 19 -8.75 8.39 -2.82
C PHE A 19 -8.13 9.59 -3.54
N LYS A 20 -8.80 10.75 -3.49
CA LYS A 20 -8.32 11.96 -4.18
C LYS A 20 -8.67 13.24 -3.43
N PRO A 21 -7.92 14.34 -3.63
CA PRO A 21 -8.28 15.64 -3.10
C PRO A 21 -9.64 16.11 -3.63
N ASN A 22 -10.42 16.75 -2.75
CA ASN A 22 -11.74 17.28 -3.10
C ASN A 22 -11.62 18.51 -4.02
N GLY A 23 -12.60 18.70 -4.91
CA GLY A 23 -12.68 19.88 -5.78
C GLY A 23 -11.79 19.86 -7.02
N ILE A 24 -10.99 18.80 -7.24
CA ILE A 24 -10.13 18.67 -8.42
C ILE A 24 -10.65 17.54 -9.33
N PRO A 25 -10.88 17.81 -10.63
CA PRO A 25 -11.23 16.79 -11.61
C PRO A 25 -10.16 15.71 -11.70
N THR A 26 -10.58 14.45 -11.83
CA THR A 26 -9.68 13.30 -11.91
C THR A 26 -8.71 13.39 -13.10
N SER A 27 -9.15 13.98 -14.21
CA SER A 27 -8.33 14.23 -15.41
C SER A 27 -7.10 15.10 -15.15
N ASN A 28 -7.12 15.91 -14.09
CA ASN A 28 -6.08 16.88 -13.78
C ASN A 28 -5.16 16.40 -12.65
N LEU A 29 -5.38 15.19 -12.15
CA LEU A 29 -4.61 14.61 -11.04
C LEU A 29 -3.63 13.56 -11.55
N GLN A 30 -2.38 13.70 -11.14
CA GLN A 30 -1.44 12.58 -11.20
C GLN A 30 -1.88 11.52 -10.19
N ALA A 31 -1.75 10.25 -10.55
CA ALA A 31 -2.11 9.13 -9.69
C ALA A 31 -0.86 8.37 -9.26
N GLU A 32 -0.80 7.99 -7.98
CA GLU A 32 0.16 7.03 -7.45
C GLU A 32 -0.56 5.74 -7.11
N THR A 33 -0.03 4.62 -7.59
CA THR A 33 -0.60 3.31 -7.33
C THR A 33 -0.05 2.75 -6.03
N LEU A 34 -0.93 2.45 -5.09
CA LEU A 34 -0.66 1.65 -3.91
C LEU A 34 -0.95 0.18 -4.22
N ASP A 35 0.08 -0.65 -4.11
CA ASP A 35 -0.03 -2.09 -4.35
C ASP A 35 -0.84 -2.76 -3.21
N ALA A 36 -1.42 -3.92 -3.46
CA ALA A 36 -2.23 -4.62 -2.48
C ALA A 36 -1.43 -5.05 -1.22
N ASP A 37 -0.15 -5.40 -1.38
CA ASP A 37 0.75 -5.69 -0.26
C ASP A 37 1.12 -4.44 0.55
N GLU A 38 1.24 -3.28 -0.10
CA GLU A 38 1.48 -2.00 0.54
C GLU A 38 0.27 -1.56 1.38
N LEU A 39 -0.95 -1.76 0.88
CA LEU A 39 -2.16 -1.50 1.64
C LEU A 39 -2.26 -2.39 2.89
N GLU A 40 -2.00 -3.69 2.73
CA GLU A 40 -1.98 -4.63 3.85
C GLU A 40 -0.91 -4.26 4.88
N ALA A 41 0.28 -3.86 4.43
CA ALA A 41 1.34 -3.43 5.32
C ALA A 41 0.97 -2.18 6.13
N LEU A 42 0.30 -1.18 5.53
CA LEU A 42 -0.25 -0.04 6.26
C LEU A 42 -1.32 -0.47 7.26
N ARG A 43 -2.19 -1.42 6.88
CA ARG A 43 -3.22 -1.93 7.79
C ARG A 43 -2.60 -2.60 9.02
N LEU A 44 -1.61 -3.48 8.84
CA LEU A 44 -0.98 -4.21 9.94
C LEU A 44 -0.11 -3.28 10.81
N ALA A 45 0.74 -2.46 10.19
CA ALA A 45 1.72 -1.63 10.91
C ALA A 45 1.12 -0.35 11.49
N ASP A 46 0.32 0.38 10.71
CA ASP A 46 -0.12 1.74 11.05
C ASP A 46 -1.54 1.78 11.63
N LEU A 47 -2.45 0.92 11.13
CA LEU A 47 -3.83 0.87 11.64
C LEU A 47 -3.97 -0.07 12.85
N LEU A 48 -3.47 -1.30 12.76
CA LEU A 48 -3.54 -2.30 13.83
C LEU A 48 -2.37 -2.22 14.82
N GLN A 49 -1.37 -1.37 14.54
CA GLN A 49 -0.20 -1.13 15.40
C GLN A 49 0.55 -2.41 15.79
N MET A 50 0.58 -3.40 14.91
CA MET A 50 1.32 -4.65 15.13
C MET A 50 2.82 -4.37 15.10
N ASN A 51 3.58 -5.13 15.89
CA ASN A 51 5.02 -5.07 15.77
C ASN A 51 5.47 -5.66 14.41
N GLN A 52 6.66 -5.27 13.98
CA GLN A 52 7.17 -5.58 12.65
C GLN A 52 7.39 -7.08 12.40
N ILE A 53 7.64 -7.86 13.45
CA ILE A 53 7.91 -9.30 13.35
C ILE A 53 6.58 -10.02 13.12
N ASP A 54 5.57 -9.75 13.94
CA ASP A 54 4.25 -10.37 13.84
C ASP A 54 3.56 -10.01 12.53
N ALA A 55 3.64 -8.74 12.12
CA ALA A 55 3.07 -8.30 10.85
C ALA A 55 3.76 -8.96 9.63
N ALA A 56 5.09 -9.13 9.69
CA ALA A 56 5.82 -9.85 8.64
C ALA A 56 5.41 -11.32 8.57
N GLN A 57 5.21 -11.96 9.72
CA GLN A 57 4.70 -13.32 9.82
C GLN A 57 3.29 -13.44 9.25
N CYS A 58 2.38 -12.52 9.56
CA CYS A 58 1.03 -12.48 8.99
C CYS A 58 1.06 -12.39 7.46
N MET A 59 1.96 -11.63 6.87
CA MET A 59 2.11 -11.52 5.41
C MET A 59 2.91 -12.66 4.77
N GLY A 60 3.54 -13.53 5.55
CA GLY A 60 4.41 -14.61 5.04
C GLY A 60 5.74 -14.13 4.45
N VAL A 61 6.27 -12.99 4.92
CA VAL A 61 7.51 -12.38 4.40
C VAL A 61 8.56 -12.21 5.50
N SER A 62 9.81 -11.93 5.11
CA SER A 62 10.84 -11.60 6.09
C SER A 62 10.58 -10.24 6.74
N ARG A 63 11.05 -10.04 7.99
CA ARG A 63 10.98 -8.75 8.69
C ARG A 63 11.53 -7.59 7.84
N GLN A 64 12.65 -7.81 7.14
CA GLN A 64 13.27 -6.80 6.28
C GLN A 64 12.39 -6.47 5.07
N THR A 65 11.80 -7.50 4.44
CA THR A 65 10.87 -7.33 3.33
C THR A 65 9.65 -6.53 3.77
N PHE A 66 9.04 -6.86 4.91
CA PHE A 66 7.92 -6.12 5.46
C PHE A 66 8.28 -4.65 5.71
N GLY A 67 9.44 -4.39 6.33
CA GLY A 67 9.93 -3.02 6.54
C GLY A 67 10.08 -2.21 5.25
N ASN A 68 10.56 -2.84 4.17
CA ASN A 68 10.66 -2.20 2.86
C ASN A 68 9.28 -1.88 2.26
N ILE A 69 8.31 -2.79 2.40
CA ILE A 69 6.92 -2.58 1.93
C ILE A 69 6.28 -1.41 2.69
N VAL A 70 6.35 -1.40 4.03
CA VAL A 70 5.82 -0.30 4.85
C VAL A 70 6.46 1.04 4.47
N LYS A 71 7.78 1.07 4.28
CA LYS A 71 8.49 2.29 3.87
C LYS A 71 7.99 2.81 2.52
N CYS A 72 7.81 1.92 1.54
CA CYS A 72 7.30 2.28 0.22
C CYS A 72 5.86 2.79 0.29
N ALA A 73 5.00 2.07 1.00
CA ALA A 73 3.59 2.42 1.19
C ALA A 73 3.43 3.80 1.84
N ARG A 74 4.14 4.05 2.96
CA ARG A 74 4.13 5.35 3.64
C ARG A 74 4.62 6.48 2.75
N HIS A 75 5.66 6.24 1.94
CA HIS A 75 6.16 7.24 0.99
C HIS A 75 5.10 7.60 -0.06
N LYS A 76 4.43 6.61 -0.67
CA LYS A 76 3.37 6.85 -1.67
C LYS A 76 2.18 7.61 -1.08
N VAL A 77 1.76 7.25 0.14
CA VAL A 77 0.70 7.98 0.85
C VAL A 77 1.13 9.42 1.14
N ALA A 78 2.33 9.61 1.69
CA ALA A 78 2.86 10.94 1.96
C ALA A 78 2.98 11.78 0.69
N LEU A 79 3.41 11.18 -0.42
CA LEU A 79 3.49 11.83 -1.72
C LEU A 79 2.11 12.33 -2.19
N CYS A 80 1.07 11.51 -2.04
CA CYS A 80 -0.29 11.90 -2.38
C CYS A 80 -0.80 13.04 -1.50
N LEU A 81 -0.58 12.96 -0.20
CA LEU A 81 -1.04 13.98 0.75
C LEU A 81 -0.31 15.31 0.57
N VAL A 82 1.01 15.29 0.36
CA VAL A 82 1.84 16.50 0.26
C VAL A 82 1.73 17.16 -1.12
N GLN A 83 1.68 16.37 -2.20
CA GLN A 83 1.64 16.89 -3.57
C GLN A 83 0.22 17.00 -4.14
N GLY A 84 -0.81 16.59 -3.38
CA GLY A 84 -2.19 16.60 -3.85
C GLY A 84 -2.46 15.61 -4.97
N LYS A 85 -1.81 14.44 -4.96
CA LYS A 85 -2.04 13.39 -5.96
C LYS A 85 -3.22 12.49 -5.58
N MET A 86 -3.75 11.80 -6.57
CA MET A 86 -4.70 10.72 -6.36
C MET A 86 -3.96 9.46 -5.89
N LEU A 87 -4.45 8.81 -4.85
CA LEU A 87 -3.99 7.49 -4.43
C LEU A 87 -4.91 6.44 -5.05
N LYS A 88 -4.40 5.62 -5.97
CA LYS A 88 -5.15 4.55 -6.64
C LYS A 88 -4.72 3.20 -6.10
N PHE A 89 -5.64 2.24 -5.96
CA PHE A 89 -5.27 0.88 -5.54
C PHE A 89 -5.08 -0.04 -6.74
N SER A 90 -4.10 -0.95 -6.67
CA SER A 90 -4.00 -2.06 -7.61
C SER A 90 -5.10 -3.08 -7.30
N LEU A 91 -6.13 -3.16 -8.13
CA LEU A 91 -7.07 -4.27 -8.09
C LEU A 91 -6.38 -5.45 -8.77
N GLU A 92 -5.81 -6.37 -7.99
CA GLU A 92 -5.51 -7.69 -8.51
C GLU A 92 -6.86 -8.41 -8.65
N GLU A 93 -7.40 -8.43 -9.86
CA GLU A 93 -8.45 -9.38 -10.24
C GLU A 93 -7.82 -10.78 -10.23
N GLU A 94 -8.49 -11.72 -9.56
CA GLU A 94 -8.08 -13.12 -9.39
C GLU A 94 -7.75 -13.83 -10.72
#